data_AF-A0AAW7Z0I3-F1
#
_entry.id   AF-A0AAW7Z0I3-F1
#
_cell.length_a   1.000
_cell.length_b   1.000
_cell.length_c   1.000
_cell.angle_alpha   90.00
_cell.angle_beta   90.00
_cell.angle_gamma   90.00
#
_symmetry.space_group_name_H-M   'P 1'
#
loop_
_entity.id
_entity.type
_entity.pdbx_description
1 polymer ?
#
loop_
_entity_poly.entity_id
_entity_poly.type
_entity_poly.pdbx_seq_one_letter_code
_entity_poly.pdbx_strand_id
1 'polypeptide(L)' 'NGQFVAIQVNASANPDLASATSLEVFDAMIAAAKASGMKILLDVHGAEADNMGHIAPLWYKGDITSEDFFSTWEW' A
#
# COMPACT_ATOMS: atom_id res chain seq x y z
N ASN A 1 9.15 -1.80 10.05
CA ASN A 1 10.47 -1.84 9.39
C ASN A 1 10.31 -1.86 7.88
N GLY A 2 10.50 -0.72 7.20
CA GLY A 2 10.24 -0.50 5.77
C GLY A 2 11.14 -1.29 4.82
N GLN A 3 11.03 -2.62 4.84
CA GLN A 3 11.74 -3.49 3.92
C GLN A 3 11.02 -3.48 2.56
N PHE A 4 11.77 -3.10 1.54
CA PHE A 4 11.35 -3.23 0.16
C PHE A 4 11.44 -4.69 -0.27
N VAL A 5 10.32 -5.26 -0.68
CA VAL A 5 10.24 -6.56 -1.37
C VAL A 5 9.92 -6.27 -2.82
N ALA A 6 10.54 -7.03 -3.74
CA ALA A 6 10.25 -6.92 -5.16
C ALA A 6 8.74 -7.12 -5.41
N ILE A 7 8.11 -6.12 -6.02
CA ILE A 7 6.68 -6.14 -6.33
C ILE A 7 6.41 -6.91 -7.62
N GLN A 8 5.17 -7.37 -7.79
CA GLN A 8 4.74 -8.05 -9.00
C GLN A 8 4.01 -7.06 -9.92
N VAL A 9 4.71 -6.61 -10.96
CA VAL A 9 4.16 -5.76 -12.03
C VAL A 9 4.44 -6.41 -13.38
N ASN A 10 3.48 -6.35 -14.30
CA ASN A 10 3.73 -6.74 -15.69
C ASN A 10 4.58 -5.67 -16.39
N ALA A 11 5.90 -5.85 -16.36
CA ALA A 11 6.87 -4.92 -16.94
C ALA A 11 6.82 -4.83 -18.48
N SER A 12 6.25 -5.83 -19.17
CA SER A 12 6.06 -5.75 -20.64
C SER A 12 5.04 -4.67 -21.00
N ALA A 13 3.97 -4.56 -20.22
CA ALA A 13 2.94 -3.52 -20.39
C ALA A 13 3.28 -2.22 -19.66
N ASN A 14 4.09 -2.28 -18.58
CA ASN A 14 4.40 -1.14 -17.72
C ASN A 14 5.92 -1.02 -17.51
N PRO A 15 6.70 -0.74 -18.57
CA PRO A 15 8.15 -0.73 -18.50
C PRO A 15 8.69 0.31 -17.49
N ASP A 16 8.01 1.45 -17.35
CA ASP A 16 8.40 2.54 -16.44
C ASP A 16 8.27 2.16 -14.95
N LEU A 17 7.56 1.06 -14.64
CA LEU A 17 7.36 0.58 -13.27
C LEU A 17 8.21 -0.66 -12.96
N ALA A 18 9.07 -1.12 -13.88
CA ALA A 18 9.80 -2.39 -13.76
C ALA A 18 10.75 -2.45 -12.55
N SER A 19 11.17 -1.31 -12.01
CA SER A 19 12.03 -1.21 -10.82
C SER A 19 11.42 -0.35 -9.72
N ALA A 20 10.13 -0.04 -9.83
CA ALA A 20 9.43 0.79 -8.86
C ALA A 20 9.18 0.02 -7.56
N THR A 21 9.18 0.76 -6.47
CA THR A 21 8.69 0.31 -5.17
C THR A 21 7.16 0.27 -5.14
N SER A 22 6.57 -0.44 -4.17
CA SER A 22 5.10 -0.43 -4.00
C SER A 22 4.55 0.99 -3.80
N LEU A 23 5.29 1.86 -3.11
CA LEU A 23 4.91 3.25 -2.90
C LEU A 23 4.97 4.06 -4.20
N GLU A 24 6.02 3.89 -5.02
CA GLU A 24 6.12 4.58 -6.32
C GLU A 24 5.03 4.12 -7.30
N VAL A 25 4.65 2.83 -7.28
CA VAL A 25 3.51 2.34 -8.05
C VAL A 25 2.20 2.94 -7.55
N PHE A 26 2.04 3.09 -6.24
CA PHE A 26 0.88 3.73 -5.64
C PHE A 26 0.79 5.22 -6.03
N ASP A 27 1.91 5.95 -6.03
CA ASP A 27 1.98 7.34 -6.51
C ASP A 27 1.59 7.46 -8.00
N ALA A 28 2.06 6.54 -8.84
CA ALA A 28 1.67 6.49 -10.26
C ALA A 28 0.16 6.27 -10.43
N MET A 29 -0.45 5.41 -9.59
CA MET A 29 -1.89 5.18 -9.58
C MET A 29 -2.67 6.44 -9.14
N ILE A 30 -2.21 7.16 -8.11
CA ILE A 30 -2.81 8.43 -7.69
C ILE A 30 -2.75 9.46 -8.83
N ALA A 31 -1.61 9.59 -9.51
CA ALA A 31 -1.45 10.50 -10.63
C ALA A 31 -2.42 10.19 -11.78
N ALA A 32 -2.57 8.91 -12.14
CA ALA A 32 -3.50 8.46 -13.17
C ALA A 32 -4.97 8.71 -12.79
N ALA A 33 -5.34 8.42 -11.54
CA ALA A 33 -6.68 8.70 -11.03
C ALA A 33 -7.01 10.20 -11.09
N LYS A 34 -6.07 11.05 -10.66
CA LYS A 34 -6.21 12.51 -10.73
C LYS A 34 -6.40 13.00 -12.17
N ALA A 35 -5.57 12.52 -13.11
CA ALA A 35 -5.69 12.86 -14.52
C ALA A 35 -7.05 12.43 -15.12
N SER A 36 -7.64 11.37 -14.57
CA SER A 36 -8.93 10.81 -14.98
C SER A 36 -10.13 11.40 -14.21
N GLY A 37 -9.92 12.34 -13.29
CA GLY A 37 -10.98 12.90 -12.45
C GLY A 37 -11.60 11.90 -11.45
N MET A 38 -10.89 10.82 -11.13
CA MET A 38 -11.32 9.80 -10.18
C MET A 38 -10.99 10.19 -8.74
N LYS A 39 -11.90 9.86 -7.83
CA LYS A 39 -11.68 9.98 -6.39
C LYS A 39 -11.07 8.69 -5.84
N ILE A 40 -10.27 8.81 -4.80
CA ILE A 40 -9.65 7.69 -4.08
C ILE A 40 -10.11 7.74 -2.63
N LEU A 41 -10.52 6.59 -2.10
CA LEU A 41 -10.70 6.36 -0.67
C LEU A 41 -9.61 5.37 -0.23
N LEU A 42 -8.78 5.78 0.73
CA LEU A 42 -7.73 4.93 1.25
C LEU A 42 -8.28 3.97 2.29
N ASP A 43 -7.79 2.74 2.28
CA ASP A 43 -8.19 1.68 3.18
C ASP A 43 -6.93 0.91 3.62
N VAL A 44 -6.66 0.92 4.93
CA VAL A 44 -5.65 0.06 5.54
C VAL A 44 -6.31 -1.27 5.86
N HIS A 45 -6.12 -2.23 4.96
CA HIS A 45 -6.79 -3.54 4.96
C HIS A 45 -6.37 -4.49 6.10
N GLY A 46 -5.33 -4.16 6.86
CA GLY A 46 -4.85 -4.98 7.97
C GLY A 46 -3.51 -4.47 8.51
N ALA A 47 -3.10 -4.97 9.67
CA ALA A 47 -1.82 -4.62 10.28
C ALA A 47 -0.63 -5.15 9.47
N GLU A 48 -0.71 -6.40 9.00
CA GLU A 48 0.34 -7.06 8.22
C GLU A 48 -0.03 -7.08 6.72
N ALA A 49 0.99 -7.07 5.86
CA ALA A 49 0.83 -7.23 4.42
C ALA A 49 0.63 -8.71 4.04
N ASP A 50 -0.53 -9.26 4.41
CA ASP A 50 -0.92 -10.65 4.11
C ASP A 50 -2.33 -10.72 3.48
N ASN A 51 -2.58 -11.74 2.66
CA ASN A 51 -3.86 -11.91 1.93
C ASN A 51 -5.06 -12.22 2.85
N MET A 52 -4.82 -12.41 4.14
CA MET A 52 -5.82 -12.72 5.15
C MET A 52 -5.96 -11.60 6.20
N GLY A 53 -5.38 -10.41 5.99
CA GLY A 53 -5.44 -9.30 6.95
C GLY A 53 -6.88 -8.94 7.35
N HIS A 54 -7.82 -9.10 6.42
CA HIS A 54 -9.26 -8.87 6.60
C HIS A 54 -9.96 -9.76 7.64
N ILE A 55 -9.38 -10.90 8.01
CA ILE A 55 -9.95 -11.75 9.06
C ILE A 55 -9.42 -11.38 10.45
N ALA A 56 -8.40 -10.52 10.53
CA ALA A 56 -7.92 -10.02 11.80
C ALA A 56 -9.00 -9.10 12.41
N PRO A 57 -9.46 -9.35 13.64
CA PRO A 57 -10.56 -8.60 14.22
C PRO A 57 -10.17 -7.17 14.63
N LEU A 58 -8.88 -6.84 14.63
CA LEU A 58 -8.32 -5.59 15.14
C LEU A 58 -7.20 -5.06 14.23
N TRP A 59 -6.90 -3.78 14.38
CA TRP A 59 -5.93 -3.03 13.56
C TRP A 59 -4.46 -3.21 14.00
N TYR A 60 -4.19 -4.04 15.00
CA TYR A 60 -2.84 -4.35 15.51
C TYR A 60 -2.62 -5.86 15.51
N LYS A 61 -1.35 -6.30 15.38
CA LYS A 61 -0.98 -7.72 15.32
C LYS A 61 0.52 -7.89 15.57
N GLY A 62 0.89 -8.87 16.40
CA GLY A 62 2.30 -9.16 16.69
C GLY A 62 3.03 -7.94 17.24
N ASP A 63 4.09 -7.53 16.56
CA ASP A 63 4.92 -6.37 16.92
C ASP A 63 4.33 -5.02 16.44
N ILE A 64 3.23 -5.04 15.67
CA ILE A 64 2.53 -3.83 15.21
C ILE A 64 1.51 -3.42 16.27
N THR A 65 1.68 -2.23 16.82
CA THR A 65 0.88 -1.68 17.91
C THR A 65 -0.22 -0.73 17.40
N SER A 66 -1.13 -0.32 18.29
CA SER A 66 -2.11 0.72 17.93
C SER A 66 -1.46 2.07 17.64
N GLU A 67 -0.33 2.38 18.29
CA GLU A 67 0.42 3.61 18.03
C GLU A 67 1.01 3.62 16.61
N ASP A 68 1.52 2.47 16.15
CA ASP A 68 2.00 2.33 14.77
C ASP A 68 0.87 2.57 13.77
N PHE A 69 -0.34 2.08 14.07
CA PHE A 69 -1.51 2.33 13.23
C PHE A 69 -1.89 3.82 13.19
N PHE A 70 -1.97 4.49 14.35
CA PHE A 70 -2.33 5.92 14.39
C PHE A 70 -1.28 6.79 13.70
N SER A 71 0.00 6.61 14.03
CA SER A 71 1.10 7.35 13.42
C SER A 71 1.26 7.09 11.91
N THR A 72 0.75 5.97 11.39
CA THR A 72 0.71 5.72 9.94
C THR A 72 -0.34 6.59 9.24
N TRP A 73 -1.47 6.86 9.88
CA TRP A 73 -2.55 7.69 9.33
C TRP A 73 -2.37 9.17 9.60
N GLU A 74 -1.77 9.52 10.72
CA GLU A 74 -1.50 10.88 11.13
C GLU A 74 -0.28 11.41 10.36
N TRP A 75 -0.56 12.12 9.25
CA TRP A 75 0.40 12.96 8.54
C TRP A 75 0.01 14.44 8.65
#